data_AF-A0A7S0RX02-F1
#
_entry.id   AF-A0A7S0RX02-F1
#
_cell.length_a   1.000
_cell.length_b   1.000
_cell.length_c   1.000
_cell.angle_alpha   90.00
_cell.angle_beta   90.00
_cell.angle_gamma   90.00
#
_symmetry.space_group_name_H-M   'P 1'
#
loop_
_entity.id
_entity.type
_entity.pdbx_description
1 polymer ?
#
loop_
_entity_poly.entity_id
_entity_poly.type
_entity_poly.pdbx_seq_one_letter_code
_entity_poly.pdbx_strand_id
1 'polypeptide(L)'
;MASMEGAWRLSALEAVQQLKEGKLTPMQLVQVSRQRVEETDGALNAVPEDLRGWLQAEQQAEGLMSQGWPLSPDQAADKPPWYLYGLPVMVKDLTAVQGLKYTCGSRLYSDRVAAHDDALVAALKQAGAVIVAKTNVPEFGAGAQTWNDVYGTTRNPWDTSLTPGGSSGGSTVALAVGQAWLATGTDVGGSLRIPASFCNVVGLRPTPGLVAHDGAPASASSAVQPGELYNLAGPMARSVTDLALFLDAMTDGGARAGCTAAPDQATSSSPNPTITGAGAGAGDGAGIAVGTKPAAGRFTQAVQPGAWARLAPSLLRPAADSPPDMQQLSEGEGQ
;
A
#
# COMPACT_ATOMS: atom_id res chain seq x y z
N MET A 1 17.31 22.53 2.99
CA MET A 1 16.60 21.44 2.29
C MET A 1 16.75 20.20 3.14
N ALA A 2 15.64 19.55 3.54
CA ALA A 2 15.75 18.25 4.21
C ALA A 2 16.44 17.27 3.25
N SER A 3 17.38 16.47 3.74
CA SER A 3 18.01 15.46 2.90
C SER A 3 16.96 14.42 2.53
N MET A 4 16.76 14.16 1.24
CA MET A 4 15.95 13.04 0.75
C MET A 4 16.55 11.69 1.13
N GLU A 5 17.84 11.69 1.48
CA GLU A 5 18.60 10.51 1.86
C GLU A 5 17.99 9.86 3.12
N GLY A 6 17.50 8.62 2.95
CA GLY A 6 16.89 7.86 4.03
C GLY A 6 15.43 8.17 4.31
N ALA A 7 14.76 9.05 3.56
CA ALA A 7 13.33 9.31 3.72
C ALA A 7 12.46 8.04 3.57
N TRP A 8 12.92 7.07 2.77
CA TRP A 8 12.30 5.74 2.63
C TRP A 8 12.26 4.94 3.95
N ARG A 9 13.08 5.29 4.94
CA ARG A 9 13.13 4.65 6.27
C ARG A 9 12.11 5.22 7.25
N LEU A 10 11.56 6.40 6.99
CA LEU A 10 10.54 7.02 7.85
C LEU A 10 9.34 6.08 7.97
N SER A 11 8.69 6.05 9.14
CA SER A 11 7.34 5.51 9.27
C SER A 11 6.36 6.32 8.40
N ALA A 12 5.19 5.75 8.10
CA ALA A 12 4.17 6.47 7.36
C ALA A 12 3.70 7.72 8.12
N LEU A 13 3.55 7.61 9.45
CA LEU A 13 3.20 8.74 10.32
C LEU A 13 4.26 9.85 10.32
N GLU A 14 5.56 9.51 10.40
CA GLU A 14 6.63 10.51 10.31
C GLU A 14 6.67 11.18 8.94
N ALA A 15 6.48 10.41 7.86
CA ALA A 15 6.42 10.96 6.51
C ALA A 15 5.21 11.90 6.33
N VAL A 16 4.04 11.51 6.81
CA VAL A 16 2.83 12.37 6.84
C VAL A 16 3.05 13.63 7.66
N GLN A 17 3.70 13.53 8.82
CA GLN A 17 4.00 14.71 9.63
C GLN A 17 4.95 15.67 8.91
N GLN A 18 5.97 15.16 8.23
CA GLN A 18 6.88 15.98 7.43
C GLN A 18 6.20 16.58 6.20
N LEU A 19 5.23 15.88 5.61
CA LEU A 19 4.38 16.42 4.55
C LEU A 19 3.53 17.59 5.07
N LYS A 20 2.85 17.41 6.21
CA LYS A 20 2.06 18.47 6.86
C LYS A 20 2.86 19.73 7.16
N GLU A 21 4.10 19.56 7.60
CA GLU A 21 5.00 20.65 7.98
C GLU A 21 5.72 21.30 6.79
N GLY A 22 5.54 20.80 5.56
CA GLY A 22 6.26 21.30 4.40
C GLY A 22 7.74 20.90 4.34
N LYS A 23 8.20 19.97 5.19
CA LYS A 23 9.60 19.53 5.26
C LYS A 23 9.98 18.59 4.10
N LEU A 24 9.03 17.78 3.64
CA LEU A 24 9.14 16.91 2.47
C LEU A 24 7.92 17.09 1.58
N THR A 25 8.10 17.20 0.27
CA THR A 25 6.99 17.32 -0.69
C THR A 25 6.48 15.96 -1.17
N PRO A 26 5.23 15.87 -1.69
CA PRO A 26 4.74 14.66 -2.34
C PRO A 26 5.66 14.21 -3.48
N MET A 27 6.15 15.16 -4.29
CA MET A 27 7.08 14.89 -5.39
C MET A 27 8.38 14.25 -4.89
N GLN A 28 8.96 14.76 -3.81
CA GLN A 28 10.16 14.19 -3.20
C GLN A 28 9.92 12.75 -2.73
N LEU A 29 8.77 12.45 -2.13
CA LEU A 29 8.47 11.08 -1.69
C LEU A 29 8.21 10.13 -2.85
N VAL A 30 7.58 10.60 -3.94
CA VAL A 30 7.44 9.81 -5.18
C VAL A 30 8.82 9.45 -5.74
N GLN A 31 9.72 10.42 -5.83
CA GLN A 31 11.10 10.21 -6.29
C GLN A 31 11.86 9.24 -5.39
N VAL A 32 11.74 9.38 -4.06
CA VAL A 32 12.34 8.46 -3.08
C VAL A 32 11.80 7.03 -3.26
N SER A 33 10.49 6.86 -3.45
CA SER A 33 9.87 5.56 -3.69
C SER A 33 10.38 4.92 -4.98
N ARG A 34 10.41 5.68 -6.08
CA ARG A 34 10.89 5.24 -7.39
C ARG A 34 12.36 4.82 -7.35
N GLN A 35 13.22 5.68 -6.81
CA GLN A 35 14.64 5.37 -6.64
C GLN A 35 14.82 4.10 -5.82
N ARG A 36 14.04 3.91 -4.75
CA ARG A 36 14.14 2.72 -3.93
C ARG A 36 13.73 1.45 -4.68
N VAL A 37 12.73 1.54 -5.57
CA VAL A 37 12.35 0.44 -6.47
C VAL A 37 13.50 0.11 -7.42
N GLU A 38 14.10 1.11 -8.06
CA GLU A 38 15.25 0.94 -8.97
C GLU A 38 16.44 0.27 -8.28
N GLU A 39 16.71 0.61 -7.01
CA GLU A 39 17.80 0.03 -6.22
C GLU A 39 17.57 -1.46 -5.85
N THR A 40 16.34 -1.85 -5.53
CA THR A 40 16.09 -3.15 -4.87
C THR A 40 15.32 -4.17 -5.70
N ASP A 41 14.47 -3.74 -6.64
CA ASP A 41 13.47 -4.65 -7.23
C ASP A 41 14.07 -5.66 -8.21
N GLY A 42 15.21 -5.37 -8.83
CA GLY A 42 15.86 -6.30 -9.76
C GLY A 42 16.15 -7.69 -9.18
N ALA A 43 16.32 -7.80 -7.86
CA ALA A 43 16.52 -9.08 -7.17
C ALA A 43 15.26 -9.64 -6.49
N LEU A 44 14.19 -8.84 -6.39
CA LEU A 44 13.00 -9.12 -5.58
C LEU A 44 11.73 -9.30 -6.39
N ASN A 45 11.57 -8.56 -7.49
CA ASN A 45 10.43 -8.59 -8.39
C ASN A 45 9.09 -8.41 -7.64
N ALA A 46 9.03 -7.38 -6.79
CA ALA A 46 7.87 -7.06 -5.97
C ALA A 46 6.96 -6.02 -6.64
N VAL A 47 7.55 -5.13 -7.44
CA VAL A 47 6.88 -4.00 -8.10
C VAL A 47 7.14 -4.11 -9.60
N PRO A 48 6.25 -4.78 -10.36
CA PRO A 48 6.41 -4.91 -11.80
C PRO A 48 6.56 -3.55 -12.48
N GLU A 49 7.45 -3.49 -13.48
CA GLU A 49 7.73 -2.25 -14.18
C GLU A 49 6.50 -1.76 -14.97
N ASP A 50 5.96 -0.62 -14.55
CA ASP A 50 4.89 0.11 -15.25
C ASP A 50 5.06 1.61 -15.04
N LEU A 51 5.54 2.32 -16.08
CA LEU A 51 5.78 3.77 -16.02
C LEU A 51 4.51 4.60 -15.78
N ARG A 52 3.32 4.05 -16.09
CA ARG A 52 2.05 4.77 -15.94
C ARG A 52 1.82 5.25 -14.52
N GLY A 53 2.08 4.39 -13.53
CA GLY A 53 1.89 4.74 -12.12
C GLY A 53 2.78 5.89 -11.68
N TRP A 54 4.07 5.83 -12.04
CA TRP A 54 5.04 6.86 -11.71
C TRP A 54 4.70 8.21 -12.36
N LEU A 55 4.35 8.22 -13.66
CA LEU A 55 3.97 9.44 -14.37
C LEU A 55 2.69 10.08 -13.80
N GLN A 56 1.67 9.26 -13.49
CA GLN A 56 0.45 9.76 -12.86
C GLN A 56 0.72 10.32 -11.46
N ALA A 57 1.59 9.67 -10.68
CA ALA A 57 1.98 10.11 -9.36
C ALA A 57 2.74 11.44 -9.38
N GLU A 58 3.67 11.61 -10.33
CA GLU A 58 4.41 12.85 -10.54
C GLU A 58 3.45 14.00 -10.91
N GLN A 59 2.52 13.76 -11.84
CA GLN A 59 1.48 14.75 -12.20
C GLN A 59 0.57 15.10 -11.01
N GLN A 60 0.15 14.09 -10.23
CA GLN A 60 -0.67 14.32 -9.04
C GLN A 60 0.12 15.15 -8.01
N ALA A 61 1.38 14.82 -7.76
CA ALA A 61 2.24 15.55 -6.83
C ALA A 61 2.46 17.01 -7.26
N GLU A 62 2.69 17.26 -8.54
CA GLU A 62 2.79 18.62 -9.11
C GLU A 62 1.47 19.38 -8.95
N GLY A 63 0.34 18.72 -9.22
CA GLY A 63 -1.00 19.25 -8.99
C GLY A 63 -1.22 19.68 -7.54
N LEU A 64 -0.83 18.86 -6.56
CA LEU A 64 -0.91 19.21 -5.14
C LEU A 64 -0.04 20.43 -4.81
N MET A 65 1.18 20.49 -5.34
CA MET A 65 2.11 21.59 -5.12
C MET A 65 1.59 22.92 -5.70
N SER A 66 1.03 22.90 -6.92
CA SER A 66 0.46 24.09 -7.56
C SER A 66 -0.78 24.64 -6.83
N GLN A 67 -1.50 23.81 -6.09
CA GLN A 67 -2.69 24.17 -5.31
C GLN A 67 -2.38 24.73 -3.91
N GLY A 68 -1.11 25.05 -3.63
CA GLY A 68 -0.70 25.66 -2.37
C GLY A 68 -0.38 24.66 -1.26
N TRP A 69 0.23 23.52 -1.60
CA TRP A 69 0.77 22.59 -0.61
C TRP A 69 2.05 23.17 0.06
N PRO A 70 2.29 22.93 1.37
CA PRO A 70 1.41 22.23 2.31
C PRO A 70 0.17 23.06 2.59
N LEU A 71 -0.99 22.39 2.74
CA LEU A 71 -2.26 23.08 2.96
C LEU A 71 -2.19 23.91 4.26
N SER A 72 -2.67 25.15 4.20
CA SER A 72 -2.91 25.93 5.42
C SER A 72 -3.93 25.21 6.32
N PRO A 73 -3.95 25.49 7.63
CA PRO A 73 -4.96 24.93 8.54
C PRO A 73 -6.40 25.13 8.04
N ASP A 74 -6.69 26.29 7.45
CA ASP A 74 -8.00 26.62 6.88
C ASP A 74 -8.31 25.79 5.63
N GLN A 75 -7.32 25.59 4.74
CA GLN A 75 -7.46 24.74 3.56
C GLN A 75 -7.59 23.24 3.89
N ALA A 76 -7.08 22.82 5.06
CA ALA A 76 -7.21 21.46 5.56
C ALA A 76 -8.56 21.20 6.24
N ALA A 77 -9.19 22.23 6.82
CA ALA A 77 -10.47 22.12 7.53
C ALA A 77 -11.67 21.86 6.59
N ASP A 78 -11.60 22.34 5.34
CA ASP A 78 -12.69 22.22 4.35
C ASP A 78 -12.61 20.94 3.49
N LYS A 79 -11.62 20.06 3.74
CA LYS A 79 -11.45 18.81 2.99
C LYS A 79 -11.93 17.61 3.82
N PRO A 80 -12.41 16.52 3.18
CA PRO A 80 -12.47 15.20 3.83
C PRO A 80 -11.12 14.90 4.50
N PRO A 81 -11.08 14.11 5.58
CA PRO A 81 -9.87 13.92 6.36
C PRO A 81 -8.73 13.42 5.46
N TRP A 82 -7.77 14.31 5.19
CA TRP A 82 -6.71 14.10 4.22
C TRP A 82 -5.56 13.30 4.84
N TYR A 83 -5.87 12.17 5.46
CA TYR A 83 -4.97 11.41 6.35
C TYR A 83 -3.54 11.24 5.84
N LEU A 84 -3.35 11.15 4.53
CA LEU A 84 -2.09 10.79 3.89
C LEU A 84 -1.33 11.98 3.31
N TYR A 85 -1.91 13.18 3.17
CA TYR A 85 -1.21 14.42 2.80
C TYR A 85 -0.28 14.35 1.56
N GLY A 86 -0.56 13.46 0.61
CA GLY A 86 0.27 13.22 -0.57
C GLY A 86 1.25 12.04 -0.45
N LEU A 87 1.12 11.18 0.57
CA LEU A 87 2.00 10.04 0.79
C LEU A 87 1.87 9.01 -0.36
N PRO A 88 3.00 8.51 -0.90
CA PRO A 88 3.01 7.41 -1.85
C PRO A 88 2.45 6.10 -1.28
N VAL A 89 1.55 5.48 -2.03
CA VAL A 89 0.94 4.18 -1.72
C VAL A 89 1.03 3.25 -2.92
N MET A 90 1.31 1.98 -2.66
CA MET A 90 1.30 0.93 -3.68
C MET A 90 0.07 0.05 -3.57
N VAL A 91 -0.44 -0.42 -4.72
CA VAL A 91 -1.72 -1.13 -4.80
C VAL A 91 -1.53 -2.53 -5.37
N LYS A 92 -2.07 -3.55 -4.69
CA LYS A 92 -2.05 -4.93 -5.18
C LYS A 92 -2.67 -5.06 -6.57
N ASP A 93 -2.06 -5.84 -7.46
CA ASP A 93 -2.58 -6.02 -8.84
C ASP A 93 -3.86 -6.88 -8.96
N LEU A 94 -4.62 -6.99 -7.85
CA LEU A 94 -6.01 -7.47 -7.81
C LEU A 94 -7.01 -6.33 -7.57
N THR A 95 -6.53 -5.10 -7.44
CA THR A 95 -7.34 -3.90 -7.22
C THR A 95 -7.15 -2.96 -8.41
N ALA A 96 -8.27 -2.48 -8.96
CA ALA A 96 -8.29 -1.59 -10.12
C ALA A 96 -7.81 -0.19 -9.71
N VAL A 97 -6.88 0.37 -10.50
CA VAL A 97 -6.45 1.76 -10.40
C VAL A 97 -6.56 2.35 -11.79
N GLN A 98 -7.40 3.37 -11.97
CA GLN A 98 -7.70 3.95 -13.26
C GLN A 98 -6.42 4.30 -14.03
N GLY A 99 -6.31 3.80 -15.26
CA GLY A 99 -5.19 4.09 -16.15
C GLY A 99 -3.91 3.29 -15.88
N LEU A 100 -3.84 2.45 -14.84
CA LEU A 100 -2.73 1.52 -14.61
C LEU A 100 -3.06 0.11 -15.10
N LYS A 101 -2.03 -0.72 -15.29
CA LYS A 101 -2.23 -2.15 -15.54
C LYS A 101 -3.08 -2.80 -14.44
N TYR A 102 -3.92 -3.74 -14.84
CA TYR A 102 -4.76 -4.54 -13.98
C TYR A 102 -4.80 -6.00 -14.47
N THR A 103 -3.69 -6.71 -14.28
CA THR A 103 -3.46 -8.00 -14.93
C THR A 103 -3.93 -9.18 -14.09
N CYS A 104 -4.06 -8.98 -12.78
CA CYS A 104 -4.32 -10.06 -11.83
C CYS A 104 -3.29 -11.21 -11.93
N GLY A 105 -2.08 -10.93 -12.42
CA GLY A 105 -1.06 -11.95 -12.68
C GLY A 105 -1.48 -12.97 -13.75
N SER A 106 -2.50 -12.70 -14.57
CA SER A 106 -2.96 -13.65 -15.60
C SER A 106 -2.58 -13.19 -16.99
N ARG A 107 -2.11 -14.12 -17.83
CA ARG A 107 -1.84 -13.85 -19.25
C ARG A 107 -3.08 -13.32 -19.99
N LEU A 108 -4.28 -13.74 -19.56
CA LEU A 108 -5.56 -13.28 -20.12
C LEU A 108 -5.75 -11.76 -20.00
N TYR A 109 -5.13 -11.13 -19.00
CA TYR A 109 -5.28 -9.71 -18.70
C TYR A 109 -3.95 -8.97 -18.71
N SER A 110 -2.90 -9.53 -19.30
CA SER A 110 -1.52 -8.98 -19.32
C SER A 110 -1.43 -7.54 -19.83
N ASP A 111 -2.31 -7.17 -20.78
CA ASP A 111 -2.40 -5.81 -21.35
C ASP A 111 -3.60 -5.02 -20.84
N ARG A 112 -4.41 -5.58 -19.93
CA ARG A 112 -5.61 -4.90 -19.41
C ARG A 112 -5.21 -3.68 -18.58
N VAL A 113 -5.82 -2.55 -18.91
CA VAL A 113 -5.73 -1.29 -18.15
C VAL A 113 -7.06 -1.04 -17.48
N ALA A 114 -7.05 -0.67 -16.20
CA ALA A 114 -8.28 -0.40 -15.49
C ALA A 114 -8.95 0.90 -15.97
N ALA A 115 -10.25 0.84 -16.25
CA ALA A 115 -11.02 1.98 -16.74
C ALA A 115 -11.53 2.91 -15.62
N HIS A 116 -11.58 2.41 -14.38
CA HIS A 116 -12.00 3.14 -13.19
C HIS A 116 -11.14 2.71 -11.99
N ASP A 117 -11.16 3.52 -10.95
CA ASP A 117 -10.62 3.16 -9.65
C ASP A 117 -11.61 2.21 -8.94
N ASP A 118 -11.06 1.20 -8.27
CA ASP A 118 -11.79 0.45 -7.25
C ASP A 118 -12.29 1.38 -6.14
N ALA A 119 -13.42 1.09 -5.50
CA ALA A 119 -13.94 1.88 -4.38
C ALA A 119 -12.89 2.16 -3.28
N LEU A 120 -12.01 1.20 -2.99
CA LEU A 120 -10.87 1.37 -2.08
C LEU A 120 -9.91 2.46 -2.57
N VAL A 121 -9.55 2.41 -3.85
CA VAL A 121 -8.57 3.32 -4.44
C VAL A 121 -9.14 4.74 -4.50
N ALA A 122 -10.42 4.87 -4.82
CA ALA A 122 -11.12 6.14 -4.75
C ALA A 122 -11.09 6.74 -3.33
N ALA A 123 -11.38 5.94 -2.30
CA ALA A 123 -11.30 6.38 -0.90
C ALA A 123 -9.88 6.81 -0.50
N LEU A 124 -8.86 6.03 -0.91
CA LEU A 124 -7.46 6.37 -0.63
C LEU A 124 -7.03 7.67 -1.32
N LYS A 125 -7.41 7.90 -2.58
CA LYS A 125 -7.14 9.15 -3.29
C LYS A 125 -7.82 10.34 -2.60
N GLN A 126 -9.05 10.17 -2.12
CA GLN A 126 -9.75 11.18 -1.32
C GLN A 126 -9.05 11.46 0.02
N ALA A 127 -8.50 10.43 0.66
CA ALA A 127 -7.68 10.55 1.87
C ALA A 127 -6.26 11.12 1.60
N GLY A 128 -5.93 11.43 0.34
CA GLY A 128 -4.67 12.07 -0.05
C GLY A 128 -3.53 11.12 -0.38
N ALA A 129 -3.83 9.85 -0.69
CA ALA A 129 -2.82 8.96 -1.24
C ALA A 129 -2.38 9.41 -2.63
N VAL A 130 -1.09 9.26 -2.92
CA VAL A 130 -0.55 9.28 -4.28
C VAL A 130 -0.25 7.84 -4.68
N ILE A 131 -1.00 7.29 -5.63
CA ILE A 131 -0.81 5.89 -6.04
C ILE A 131 0.35 5.81 -7.03
N VAL A 132 1.44 5.13 -6.66
CA VAL A 132 2.68 5.15 -7.45
C VAL A 132 2.91 3.93 -8.33
N ALA A 133 2.44 2.74 -7.90
CA ALA A 133 2.70 1.51 -8.63
C ALA A 133 1.74 0.38 -8.23
N LYS A 134 1.68 -0.65 -9.08
CA LYS A 134 1.05 -1.94 -8.77
C LYS A 134 2.08 -2.89 -8.14
N THR A 135 1.63 -3.81 -7.30
CA THR A 135 2.51 -4.85 -6.72
C THR A 135 2.17 -6.24 -7.25
N ASN A 136 3.18 -7.09 -7.34
CA ASN A 136 3.08 -8.43 -7.91
C ASN A 136 2.18 -9.36 -7.07
N VAL A 137 1.53 -10.30 -7.75
CA VAL A 137 0.51 -11.22 -7.20
C VAL A 137 0.66 -12.61 -7.83
N PRO A 138 0.23 -13.72 -7.18
CA PRO A 138 -0.09 -14.93 -7.92
C PRO A 138 -1.31 -14.71 -8.81
N GLU A 139 -1.42 -15.52 -9.87
CA GLU A 139 -2.55 -15.46 -10.79
C GLU A 139 -3.90 -15.51 -10.04
N PHE A 140 -4.74 -14.50 -10.25
CA PHE A 140 -6.02 -14.26 -9.55
C PHE A 140 -5.96 -14.19 -8.02
N GLY A 141 -4.78 -14.04 -7.44
CA GLY A 141 -4.58 -14.13 -6.00
C GLY A 141 -4.63 -15.57 -5.46
N ALA A 142 -4.63 -16.58 -6.34
CA ALA A 142 -4.70 -17.99 -5.98
C ALA A 142 -3.29 -18.54 -5.68
N GLY A 143 -2.88 -18.44 -4.42
CA GLY A 143 -1.65 -19.07 -3.94
C GLY A 143 -1.04 -18.39 -2.72
N ALA A 144 -0.44 -19.19 -1.84
CA ALA A 144 0.35 -18.74 -0.70
C ALA A 144 1.83 -18.45 -1.07
N GLN A 145 2.11 -18.27 -2.37
CA GLN A 145 3.39 -17.86 -2.93
C GLN A 145 3.11 -16.89 -4.08
N THR A 146 3.90 -15.83 -4.20
CA THR A 146 3.69 -14.78 -5.21
C THR A 146 4.53 -15.05 -6.44
N TRP A 147 3.93 -15.69 -7.44
CA TRP A 147 4.51 -15.89 -8.76
C TRP A 147 3.43 -15.98 -9.82
N ASN A 148 3.73 -15.54 -11.03
CA ASN A 148 2.84 -15.71 -12.18
C ASN A 148 3.61 -15.63 -13.50
N ASP A 149 2.92 -15.94 -14.60
CA ASP A 149 3.50 -15.97 -15.95
C ASP A 149 3.66 -14.59 -16.62
N VAL A 150 3.09 -13.53 -16.06
CA VAL A 150 3.16 -12.15 -16.57
C VAL A 150 4.40 -11.43 -16.04
N TYR A 151 4.64 -11.55 -14.73
CA TYR A 151 5.69 -10.82 -14.00
C TYR A 151 6.78 -11.72 -13.44
N GLY A 152 6.57 -13.03 -13.36
CA GLY A 152 7.50 -13.96 -12.71
C GLY A 152 7.32 -14.01 -11.18
N THR A 153 8.37 -14.46 -10.48
CA THR A 153 8.34 -14.78 -9.04
C THR A 153 8.86 -13.62 -8.18
N THR A 154 8.10 -13.22 -7.16
CA THR A 154 8.60 -12.35 -6.08
C THR A 154 9.40 -13.16 -5.07
N ARG A 155 10.52 -12.61 -4.58
CA ARG A 155 11.43 -13.28 -3.63
C ARG A 155 11.40 -12.63 -2.25
N ASN A 156 11.69 -13.41 -1.21
CA ASN A 156 11.74 -12.90 0.16
C ASN A 156 12.98 -12.00 0.37
N PRO A 157 12.84 -10.79 0.95
CA PRO A 157 13.94 -9.86 1.13
C PRO A 157 14.93 -10.26 2.24
N TRP A 158 14.55 -11.17 3.14
CA TRP A 158 15.44 -11.71 4.18
C TRP A 158 16.34 -12.83 3.65
N ASP A 159 15.83 -13.60 2.69
CA ASP A 159 16.56 -14.65 1.97
C ASP A 159 15.92 -14.86 0.60
N THR A 160 16.61 -14.47 -0.47
CA THR A 160 16.06 -14.52 -1.84
C THR A 160 15.84 -15.93 -2.37
N SER A 161 16.26 -16.98 -1.66
CA SER A 161 15.92 -18.38 -1.97
C SER A 161 14.53 -18.80 -1.46
N LEU A 162 13.92 -18.00 -0.58
CA LEU A 162 12.65 -18.31 0.06
C LEU A 162 11.46 -17.55 -0.55
N THR A 163 10.26 -18.08 -0.33
CA THR A 163 9.01 -17.42 -0.70
C THR A 163 8.72 -16.23 0.23
N PRO A 164 8.22 -15.10 -0.30
CA PRO A 164 7.69 -14.00 0.52
C PRO A 164 6.28 -14.30 1.05
N GLY A 165 5.70 -15.47 0.71
CA GLY A 165 4.29 -15.79 0.94
C GLY A 165 3.39 -15.26 -0.18
N GLY A 166 2.08 -15.33 0.04
CA GLY A 166 1.09 -14.87 -0.93
C GLY A 166 -0.33 -14.81 -0.38
N SER A 167 -1.25 -14.13 -1.06
CA SER A 167 -1.09 -13.57 -2.41
C SER A 167 -0.65 -12.10 -2.46
N SER A 168 -0.52 -11.41 -1.32
CA SER A 168 -0.04 -10.02 -1.27
C SER A 168 1.49 -9.93 -1.07
N GLY A 169 2.25 -10.83 -1.70
CA GLY A 169 3.71 -10.89 -1.52
C GLY A 169 4.43 -9.67 -2.09
N GLY A 170 4.01 -9.15 -3.26
CA GLY A 170 4.59 -7.92 -3.80
C GLY A 170 4.44 -6.73 -2.85
N SER A 171 3.23 -6.49 -2.34
CA SER A 171 2.95 -5.42 -1.35
C SER A 171 3.79 -5.58 -0.09
N THR A 172 3.88 -6.81 0.41
CA THR A 172 4.68 -7.16 1.56
C THR A 172 6.16 -6.83 1.36
N VAL A 173 6.74 -7.28 0.25
CA VAL A 173 8.16 -7.08 -0.02
C VAL A 173 8.44 -5.60 -0.24
N ALA A 174 7.58 -4.88 -0.96
CA ALA A 174 7.71 -3.44 -1.15
C ALA A 174 7.76 -2.65 0.16
N LEU A 175 6.91 -3.01 1.13
CA LEU A 175 6.97 -2.46 2.48
C LEU A 175 8.24 -2.87 3.21
N ALA A 176 8.58 -4.15 3.11
CA ALA A 176 9.69 -4.79 3.77
C ALA A 176 11.06 -4.44 3.17
N VAL A 177 11.15 -3.60 2.13
CA VAL A 177 12.39 -3.00 1.61
C VAL A 177 12.35 -1.47 1.50
N GLY A 178 11.25 -0.85 1.92
CA GLY A 178 11.08 0.61 1.93
C GLY A 178 10.72 1.21 0.57
N GLN A 179 10.28 0.41 -0.39
CA GLN A 179 9.78 0.90 -1.69
C GLN A 179 8.48 1.70 -1.53
N ALA A 180 7.67 1.38 -0.52
CA ALA A 180 6.46 2.13 -0.17
C ALA A 180 6.34 2.30 1.35
N TRP A 181 5.61 3.32 1.80
CA TRP A 181 5.25 3.49 3.23
C TRP A 181 4.03 2.67 3.62
N LEU A 182 3.06 2.58 2.72
CA LEU A 182 1.80 1.86 2.87
C LEU A 182 1.51 1.09 1.58
N ALA A 183 0.94 -0.10 1.70
CA ALA A 183 0.55 -0.90 0.53
C ALA A 183 -0.73 -1.68 0.79
N THR A 184 -1.60 -1.76 -0.21
CA THR A 184 -2.85 -2.53 -0.09
C THR A 184 -2.60 -4.01 -0.25
N GLY A 185 -3.52 -4.83 0.25
CA GLY A 185 -3.62 -6.23 -0.10
C GLY A 185 -5.04 -6.75 0.00
N THR A 186 -5.19 -8.06 -0.18
CA THR A 186 -6.47 -8.76 0.00
C THR A 186 -6.24 -10.05 0.77
N ASP A 187 -7.24 -10.51 1.51
CA ASP A 187 -7.20 -11.74 2.32
C ASP A 187 -8.50 -12.52 2.14
N VAL A 188 -8.40 -13.73 1.58
CA VAL A 188 -9.47 -14.76 1.61
C VAL A 188 -9.10 -15.83 2.64
N GLY A 189 -7.91 -16.40 2.49
CA GLY A 189 -7.38 -17.50 3.30
C GLY A 189 -6.06 -17.18 4.00
N GLY A 190 -5.78 -15.90 4.29
CA GLY A 190 -4.52 -15.47 4.89
C GLY A 190 -3.64 -14.59 4.01
N SER A 191 -4.13 -14.14 2.85
CA SER A 191 -3.30 -13.45 1.86
C SER A 191 -2.77 -12.06 2.26
N LEU A 192 -3.23 -11.48 3.38
CA LEU A 192 -2.56 -10.36 4.05
C LEU A 192 -1.58 -10.87 5.11
N ARG A 193 -2.03 -11.82 5.95
CA ARG A 193 -1.34 -12.28 7.16
C ARG A 193 -0.14 -13.20 6.90
N ILE A 194 -0.26 -14.11 5.94
CA ILE A 194 0.79 -15.07 5.54
C ILE A 194 2.03 -14.32 5.05
N PRO A 195 1.96 -13.50 3.98
CA PRO A 195 3.16 -12.83 3.50
C PRO A 195 3.70 -11.82 4.51
N ALA A 196 2.83 -11.12 5.26
CA ALA A 196 3.25 -10.23 6.34
C ALA A 196 4.13 -10.93 7.39
N SER A 197 3.72 -12.15 7.79
CA SER A 197 4.49 -12.98 8.74
C SER A 197 5.83 -13.42 8.16
N PHE A 198 5.90 -13.74 6.86
CA PHE A 198 7.11 -14.23 6.20
C PHE A 198 8.14 -13.12 5.98
N CYS A 199 7.70 -11.87 5.85
CA CYS A 199 8.58 -10.74 5.56
C CYS A 199 8.65 -9.71 6.69
N ASN A 200 8.18 -10.04 7.90
CA ASN A 200 8.28 -9.18 9.07
C ASN A 200 7.68 -7.77 8.87
N VAL A 201 6.47 -7.72 8.33
CA VAL A 201 5.62 -6.53 8.23
C VAL A 201 4.25 -6.80 8.88
N VAL A 202 3.37 -5.81 8.93
CA VAL A 202 2.03 -5.94 9.50
C VAL A 202 1.00 -5.99 8.37
N GLY A 203 0.10 -6.97 8.41
CA GLY A 203 -1.08 -7.04 7.56
C GLY A 203 -2.31 -7.36 8.39
N LEU A 204 -3.39 -6.62 8.18
CA LEU A 204 -4.65 -6.79 8.91
C LEU A 204 -5.73 -7.25 7.96
N ARG A 205 -6.30 -8.43 8.22
CA ARG A 205 -7.60 -8.82 7.64
C ARG A 205 -8.69 -8.07 8.41
N PRO A 206 -9.39 -7.10 7.81
CA PRO A 206 -10.39 -6.32 8.53
C PRO A 206 -11.66 -7.14 8.77
N THR A 207 -12.59 -6.56 9.53
CA THR A 207 -13.96 -7.06 9.64
C THR A 207 -14.62 -7.00 8.26
N PRO A 208 -15.38 -8.03 7.83
CA PRO A 208 -16.17 -7.97 6.60
C PRO A 208 -17.04 -6.71 6.53
N GLY A 209 -17.05 -6.04 5.39
CA GLY A 209 -17.81 -4.79 5.16
C GLY A 209 -17.19 -3.52 5.74
N LEU A 210 -16.06 -3.60 6.43
CA LEU A 210 -15.37 -2.41 6.97
C LEU A 210 -14.71 -1.57 5.87
N VAL A 211 -14.02 -2.24 4.94
CA VAL A 211 -13.31 -1.61 3.82
C VAL A 211 -14.09 -1.88 2.54
N ALA A 212 -14.50 -0.83 1.84
CA ALA A 212 -15.14 -0.94 0.53
C ALA A 212 -14.14 -1.40 -0.54
N HIS A 213 -14.56 -2.30 -1.41
CA HIS A 213 -13.85 -2.68 -2.63
C HIS A 213 -14.82 -3.35 -3.62
N ASP A 214 -14.45 -3.44 -4.90
CA ASP A 214 -15.33 -3.91 -5.98
C ASP A 214 -15.38 -5.45 -6.11
N GLY A 215 -14.99 -6.18 -5.06
CA GLY A 215 -14.95 -7.64 -5.06
C GLY A 215 -13.69 -8.23 -5.71
N ALA A 216 -13.75 -9.50 -6.12
CA ALA A 216 -12.64 -10.21 -6.78
C ALA A 216 -12.68 -10.02 -8.31
N PRO A 217 -11.54 -10.05 -9.02
CA PRO A 217 -11.46 -9.80 -10.47
C PRO A 217 -12.32 -10.72 -11.36
N ALA A 218 -12.74 -11.88 -10.84
CA ALA A 218 -13.56 -12.87 -11.53
C ALA A 218 -15.08 -12.67 -11.35
N SER A 219 -15.51 -11.62 -10.63
CA SER A 219 -16.93 -11.29 -10.49
C SER A 219 -17.43 -10.52 -11.71
N ALA A 220 -17.56 -11.22 -12.84
CA ALA A 220 -18.30 -10.72 -14.00
C ALA A 220 -19.82 -10.84 -13.81
N SER A 221 -20.29 -11.28 -12.64
CA SER A 221 -21.70 -11.40 -12.30
C SER A 221 -22.10 -10.35 -11.28
N SER A 222 -23.21 -9.65 -11.52
CA SER A 222 -23.86 -8.74 -10.55
C SER A 222 -24.40 -9.43 -9.29
N ALA A 223 -24.06 -10.70 -9.07
CA ALA A 223 -24.43 -11.48 -7.90
C ALA A 223 -23.18 -11.69 -7.05
N VAL A 224 -23.28 -11.31 -5.77
CA VAL A 224 -22.27 -11.61 -4.75
C VAL A 224 -22.04 -13.13 -4.75
N GLN A 225 -20.91 -13.59 -5.26
CA GLN A 225 -20.59 -15.00 -5.15
C GLN A 225 -20.30 -15.33 -3.68
N PRO A 226 -20.63 -16.54 -3.18
CA PRO A 226 -20.40 -16.90 -1.77
C PRO A 226 -18.96 -16.68 -1.28
N GLY A 227 -17.98 -16.71 -2.19
CA GLY A 227 -16.57 -16.43 -1.90
C GLY A 227 -16.21 -14.94 -1.73
N GLU A 228 -17.02 -14.02 -2.24
CA GLU A 228 -16.76 -12.58 -2.18
C GLU A 228 -16.88 -12.02 -0.76
N LEU A 229 -17.77 -12.59 0.07
CA LEU A 229 -17.87 -12.25 1.50
C LEU A 229 -16.55 -12.49 2.25
N TYR A 230 -15.70 -13.39 1.75
CA TYR A 230 -14.45 -13.75 2.38
C TYR A 230 -13.25 -13.00 1.81
N ASN A 231 -13.35 -12.44 0.61
CA ASN A 231 -12.30 -11.65 0.00
C ASN A 231 -12.32 -10.24 0.56
N LEU A 232 -11.44 -9.96 1.52
CA LEU A 232 -11.40 -8.65 2.18
C LEU A 232 -10.17 -7.89 1.72
N ALA A 233 -10.38 -6.70 1.14
CA ALA A 233 -9.31 -5.73 0.99
C ALA A 233 -8.86 -5.22 2.37
N GLY A 234 -7.56 -4.97 2.55
CA GLY A 234 -7.05 -4.50 3.83
C GLY A 234 -5.68 -3.85 3.79
N PRO A 235 -5.30 -3.17 4.89
CA PRO A 235 -4.06 -2.41 4.98
C PRO A 235 -2.86 -3.31 5.30
N MET A 236 -1.71 -2.93 4.75
CA MET A 236 -0.40 -3.44 5.13
C MET A 236 0.57 -2.28 5.38
N ALA A 237 1.42 -2.42 6.40
CA ALA A 237 2.41 -1.41 6.78
C ALA A 237 3.62 -2.01 7.53
N ARG A 238 4.63 -1.17 7.82
CA ARG A 238 5.83 -1.56 8.59
C ARG A 238 5.66 -1.53 10.11
N SER A 239 4.56 -0.96 10.61
CA SER A 239 4.26 -0.85 12.03
C SER A 239 2.75 -0.92 12.24
N VAL A 240 2.32 -1.24 13.46
CA VAL A 240 0.90 -1.30 13.80
C VAL A 240 0.28 0.10 13.75
N THR A 241 1.03 1.13 14.15
CA THR A 241 0.56 2.51 14.12
C THR A 241 0.37 3.03 12.69
N ASP A 242 1.29 2.72 11.78
CA ASP A 242 1.13 3.05 10.36
C ASP A 242 -0.04 2.27 9.73
N LEU A 243 -0.24 1.01 10.16
CA LEU A 243 -1.38 0.23 9.71
C LEU A 243 -2.70 0.84 10.16
N ALA A 244 -2.78 1.36 11.39
CA ALA A 244 -3.96 2.06 11.90
C ALA A 244 -4.27 3.33 11.11
N LEU A 245 -3.25 4.17 10.87
CA LEU A 245 -3.38 5.33 9.97
C LEU A 245 -3.95 4.93 8.61
N PHE A 246 -3.45 3.83 8.04
CA PHE A 246 -3.89 3.39 6.73
C PHE A 246 -5.31 2.83 6.74
N LEU A 247 -5.70 2.12 7.81
CA LEU A 247 -7.08 1.67 7.97
C LEU A 247 -8.05 2.84 8.03
N ASP A 248 -7.74 3.89 8.80
CA ASP A 248 -8.56 5.11 8.87
C ASP A 248 -8.71 5.74 7.48
N ALA A 249 -7.61 5.83 6.72
CA ALA A 249 -7.64 6.31 5.34
C ALA A 249 -8.50 5.44 4.39
N MET A 250 -8.61 4.14 4.65
CA MET A 250 -9.46 3.22 3.88
C MET A 250 -10.95 3.32 4.25
N THR A 251 -11.28 3.66 5.50
CA THR A 251 -12.67 3.58 6.00
C THR A 251 -13.39 4.93 6.06
N ASP A 252 -12.65 6.02 6.24
CA ASP A 252 -13.22 7.35 6.45
C ASP A 252 -13.26 8.20 5.16
N GLY A 253 -12.66 7.70 4.06
CA GLY A 253 -12.67 8.31 2.72
C GLY A 253 -14.00 8.19 1.95
N GLY A 254 -15.14 8.12 2.64
CA GLY A 254 -16.47 8.26 2.03
C GLY A 254 -17.10 7.00 1.41
N ALA A 255 -16.41 5.85 1.38
CA ALA A 255 -16.99 4.61 0.85
C ALA A 255 -17.29 3.61 1.97
N ARG A 256 -18.44 3.76 2.65
CA ARG A 256 -19.09 2.60 3.25
C ARG A 256 -19.78 1.84 2.11
N ALA A 257 -19.09 0.89 1.48
CA ALA A 257 -19.77 -0.03 0.58
C ALA A 257 -20.82 -0.77 1.41
N GLY A 258 -22.09 -0.62 1.02
CA GLY A 258 -23.17 -1.38 1.60
C GLY A 258 -22.95 -2.85 1.32
N CYS A 259 -22.33 -3.58 2.24
CA CYS A 259 -22.66 -4.98 2.41
C CYS A 259 -24.15 -5.02 2.71
N THR A 260 -24.96 -5.37 1.72
CA THR A 260 -26.37 -5.71 1.88
C THR A 260 -26.50 -7.04 2.61
N ALA A 261 -26.07 -7.03 3.86
CA ALA A 261 -26.38 -7.99 4.93
C ALA A 261 -25.94 -7.36 6.26
N ALA A 262 -26.42 -6.15 6.57
CA ALA A 262 -26.46 -5.73 7.96
C ALA A 262 -27.46 -6.64 8.70
N PRO A 263 -27.10 -7.30 9.81
CA PRO A 263 -28.11 -7.62 10.79
C PRO A 263 -28.62 -6.28 11.33
N ASP A 264 -29.94 -6.12 11.26
CA ASP A 264 -30.70 -4.96 11.70
C ASP A 264 -30.17 -4.29 12.98
N GLN A 265 -30.20 -2.95 12.96
CA GLN A 265 -30.41 -2.09 14.13
C GLN A 265 -29.39 -2.20 15.27
N ALA A 266 -28.22 -1.56 15.11
CA ALA A 266 -27.52 -0.98 16.25
C ALA A 266 -27.68 0.54 16.18
N THR A 267 -28.56 1.06 17.03
CA THR A 267 -28.84 2.47 17.20
C THR A 267 -27.56 3.30 17.37
N SER A 268 -27.42 4.30 16.50
CA SER A 268 -26.33 5.27 16.52
C SER A 268 -26.42 6.16 17.76
N SER A 269 -25.59 5.91 18.77
CA SER A 269 -25.33 6.89 19.83
C SER A 269 -23.94 6.77 20.48
N SER A 270 -23.04 5.93 19.96
CA SER A 270 -21.66 5.89 20.45
C SER A 270 -20.75 6.76 19.57
N PRO A 271 -20.08 7.80 20.11
CA PRO A 271 -19.10 8.56 19.36
C PRO A 271 -17.99 7.63 18.87
N ASN A 272 -17.66 7.71 17.58
CA ASN A 272 -16.56 6.98 16.96
C ASN A 272 -15.28 7.25 17.78
N PRO A 273 -14.61 6.24 18.37
CA PRO A 273 -13.38 6.50 19.11
C PRO A 273 -12.28 6.90 18.13
N THR A 274 -11.79 8.13 18.26
CA THR A 274 -10.58 8.60 17.58
C THR A 274 -9.40 7.69 17.96
N ILE A 275 -8.81 7.00 16.98
CA ILE A 275 -7.66 6.10 17.19
C ILE A 275 -6.40 6.96 17.36
N THR A 276 -5.81 6.95 18.56
CA THR A 276 -4.65 7.78 18.93
C THR A 276 -3.39 6.97 19.26
N GLY A 277 -3.34 5.69 18.90
CA GLY A 277 -2.15 4.83 19.03
C GLY A 277 -2.46 3.34 19.18
N ALA A 278 -1.51 2.47 18.81
CA ALA A 278 -1.70 1.02 18.79
C ALA A 278 -0.73 0.25 19.72
N GLY A 279 -1.26 -0.72 20.47
CA GLY A 279 -0.51 -1.67 21.29
C GLY A 279 -1.30 -2.98 21.49
N ALA A 280 -0.59 -4.12 21.53
CA ALA A 280 -1.18 -5.47 21.58
C ALA A 280 -1.28 -6.01 23.02
N GLY A 281 -2.43 -6.59 23.37
CA GLY A 281 -2.67 -7.33 24.62
C GLY A 281 -3.49 -8.59 24.34
N ALA A 282 -3.19 -9.67 25.08
CA ALA A 282 -3.72 -11.02 24.88
C ALA A 282 -5.03 -11.28 25.63
N GLY A 283 -6.00 -11.95 24.97
CA GLY A 283 -7.13 -12.71 25.54
C GLY A 283 -8.24 -11.88 26.23
N ASP A 284 -9.55 -12.12 26.11
CA ASP A 284 -10.30 -13.35 25.81
C ASP A 284 -11.65 -13.02 25.15
N GLY A 285 -11.99 -13.67 24.04
CA GLY A 285 -13.37 -13.78 23.53
C GLY A 285 -13.88 -12.69 22.57
N ALA A 286 -14.05 -13.06 21.31
CA ALA A 286 -14.92 -12.42 20.29
C ALA A 286 -14.69 -10.91 20.01
N GLY A 287 -13.59 -10.60 19.32
CA GLY A 287 -13.35 -9.30 18.67
C GLY A 287 -11.95 -8.77 18.97
N ILE A 288 -11.24 -8.29 17.95
CA ILE A 288 -9.97 -7.59 18.16
C ILE A 288 -10.29 -6.22 18.78
N ALA A 289 -10.10 -6.10 20.10
CA ALA A 289 -10.06 -4.83 20.78
C ALA A 289 -8.60 -4.32 20.79
N VAL A 290 -8.34 -3.25 20.05
CA VAL A 290 -7.09 -2.48 20.18
C VAL A 290 -7.25 -1.58 21.42
N GLY A 291 -6.68 -2.01 22.55
CA GLY A 291 -6.87 -1.39 23.86
C GLY A 291 -6.14 -0.06 24.05
N THR A 292 -6.83 0.91 24.65
CA THR A 292 -6.40 2.29 24.91
C THR A 292 -5.82 2.49 26.31
N LYS A 293 -4.69 1.86 26.66
CA LYS A 293 -3.90 2.26 27.85
C LYS A 293 -2.43 1.79 27.79
N PRO A 294 -1.47 2.61 28.26
CA PRO A 294 -0.04 2.36 28.08
C PRO A 294 0.47 1.37 29.14
N ALA A 295 0.62 0.10 28.76
CA ALA A 295 1.52 -0.80 29.46
C ALA A 295 2.85 -0.79 28.71
N ALA A 296 3.91 -0.40 29.42
CA ALA A 296 5.24 -0.18 28.88
C ALA A 296 5.78 -1.41 28.13
N GLY A 297 6.06 -1.22 26.84
CA GLY A 297 7.00 -2.03 26.07
C GLY A 297 6.50 -3.42 25.64
N ARG A 298 6.17 -3.53 24.35
CA ARG A 298 6.65 -4.54 23.37
C ARG A 298 5.67 -4.56 22.17
N PHE A 299 6.21 -4.39 20.96
CA PHE A 299 5.54 -4.38 19.63
C PHE A 299 4.88 -3.08 19.13
N THR A 300 5.52 -1.92 19.28
CA THR A 300 5.12 -0.69 18.53
C THR A 300 5.75 -0.60 17.12
N GLN A 301 6.80 -1.37 16.84
CA GLN A 301 7.46 -1.45 15.53
C GLN A 301 7.49 -2.91 15.06
N ALA A 302 7.01 -3.19 13.84
CA ALA A 302 7.15 -4.54 13.26
C ALA A 302 8.49 -4.70 12.54
N VAL A 303 8.97 -3.65 11.86
CA VAL A 303 10.36 -3.60 11.39
C VAL A 303 11.27 -3.33 12.59
N GLN A 304 11.96 -4.38 13.03
CA GLN A 304 12.90 -4.34 14.16
C GLN A 304 14.10 -3.42 13.84
N PRO A 305 14.69 -2.73 14.83
CA PRO A 305 15.98 -2.07 14.65
C PRO A 305 17.02 -2.98 13.99
N GLY A 306 17.75 -2.47 13.01
CA GLY A 306 18.73 -3.27 12.24
C GLY A 306 18.12 -4.29 11.27
N ALA A 307 16.80 -4.33 11.08
CA ALA A 307 16.18 -5.15 10.02
C ALA A 307 16.82 -4.82 8.65
N TRP A 308 16.99 -3.54 8.33
CA TRP A 308 17.62 -3.13 7.06
C TRP A 308 19.05 -3.63 6.85
N ALA A 309 19.81 -3.80 7.93
CA ALA A 309 21.16 -4.37 7.87
C ALA A 309 21.16 -5.90 7.69
N ARG A 310 20.01 -6.56 7.87
CA ARG A 310 19.79 -8.00 7.72
C ARG A 310 19.11 -8.37 6.40
N LEU A 311 18.83 -7.39 5.54
CA LEU A 311 18.40 -7.67 4.17
C LEU A 311 19.44 -8.54 3.47
N ALA A 312 18.97 -9.42 2.58
CA ALA A 312 19.86 -10.31 1.84
C ALA A 312 20.99 -9.50 1.19
N PRO A 313 22.27 -9.92 1.29
CA PRO A 313 23.41 -9.15 0.77
C PRO A 313 23.29 -8.83 -0.73
N SER A 314 22.55 -9.63 -1.48
CA SER A 314 22.23 -9.41 -2.90
C SER A 314 21.44 -8.11 -3.18
N LEU A 315 20.79 -7.53 -2.16
CA LEU A 315 20.03 -6.27 -2.23
C LEU A 315 20.88 -5.03 -1.96
N LEU A 316 22.08 -5.20 -1.39
CA LEU A 316 22.98 -4.11 -1.05
C LEU A 316 23.92 -3.84 -2.24
N ARG A 317 23.37 -3.38 -3.36
CA ARG A 317 24.21 -2.77 -4.41
C ARG A 317 24.61 -1.36 -3.97
N PRO A 318 25.87 -0.95 -4.10
CA PRO A 318 26.21 0.46 -3.94
C PRO A 318 25.41 1.29 -4.97
N ALA A 319 24.98 2.48 -4.57
CA ALA A 319 24.34 3.44 -5.47
C ALA A 319 25.21 3.56 -6.73
N ALA A 320 24.66 3.18 -7.89
CA ALA A 320 25.36 3.39 -9.14
C ALA A 320 25.43 4.91 -9.40
N ASP A 321 26.60 5.37 -9.85
CA ASP A 321 26.82 6.77 -10.21
C ASP A 321 25.82 7.21 -11.28
N SER A 322 25.03 8.22 -10.92
CA SER A 322 24.13 9.05 -11.74
C SER A 322 22.95 8.34 -12.46
N PRO A 323 21.71 8.89 -12.36
CA PRO A 323 20.60 8.41 -13.18
C PRO A 323 20.91 8.65 -14.68
N PRO A 324 20.42 7.79 -15.59
CA PRO A 324 20.57 8.02 -17.02
C PRO A 324 19.91 9.35 -17.42
N ASP A 325 20.65 10.14 -18.18
CA ASP A 325 20.22 11.45 -18.69
C ASP A 325 19.02 11.29 -19.63
N MET A 326 17.89 11.93 -19.29
CA MET A 326 16.63 11.86 -20.04
C MET A 326 16.69 12.55 -21.42
N GLN A 327 17.81 13.14 -21.81
CA GLN A 327 17.96 13.81 -23.11
C GLN A 327 18.38 12.90 -24.27
N GLN A 328 18.77 11.64 -24.04
CA GLN A 328 19.27 10.77 -25.12
C GLN A 328 18.24 9.84 -25.77
N LEU A 329 16.97 9.90 -25.38
CA LEU A 329 15.90 9.07 -25.98
C LEU A 329 15.06 9.80 -27.05
N SER A 330 15.44 11.01 -27.45
CA SER A 330 14.75 11.75 -28.54
C SER A 330 15.47 11.71 -29.90
N GLU A 331 16.63 11.04 -30.02
CA GLU A 331 17.40 10.98 -31.27
C GLU A 331 17.69 9.51 -31.64
N GLY A 332 16.66 8.78 -32.07
CA GLY A 332 16.85 7.37 -32.41
C GLY A 332 15.69 6.67 -33.10
N GLU A 333 14.74 7.39 -33.72
CA GLU A 333 13.76 6.79 -34.63
C GLU A 333 13.72 7.60 -35.92
N GLY A 334 14.60 7.22 -36.84
CA GLY A 334 14.76 7.86 -38.13
C GLY A 334 15.73 7.10 -39.01
N GLN A 335 15.42 5.84 -39.31
CA GLN A 335 15.77 5.12 -40.55
C GLN A 335 15.09 3.75 -40.62
#